data_AF-A0A967GUL5-F1
#
_entry.id   AF-A0A967GUL5-F1
#
_cell.length_a   1.000
_cell.length_b   1.000
_cell.length_c   1.000
_cell.angle_alpha   90.00
_cell.angle_beta   90.00
_cell.angle_gamma   90.00
#
_symmetry.space_group_name_H-M   'P 1'
#
loop_
_entity.id
_entity.type
_entity.pdbx_description
1 polymer ?
#
loop_
_entity_poly.entity_id
_entity_poly.type
_entity_poly.pdbx_seq_one_letter_code
_entity_poly.pdbx_strand_id
1 'polypeptide(L)'
;EVLTPDTREAGKRYPVVYALAPLTSRSVEDDRYRLGPLMDIREQDLHNKFQVICIKVMAIHRHMNWNYLQDVVVPYVDKHYPTIAEPRGRLLLGFSKTGEDVWKLLMANPAI
;
A
#
# COMPACT_ATOMS: atom_id res chain seq x y z
N GLU A 1 -6.51 -5.72 -1.42
CA GLU A 1 -7.48 -4.74 -0.89
C GLU A 1 -7.01 -3.34 -1.26
N VAL A 2 -7.90 -2.53 -1.83
CA VAL A 2 -7.61 -1.16 -2.27
C VAL A 2 -8.69 -0.24 -1.71
N LEU A 3 -8.27 0.89 -1.16
CA LEU A 3 -9.13 1.96 -0.67
C LEU A 3 -8.84 3.21 -1.50
N THR A 4 -9.82 3.68 -2.27
CA THR A 4 -9.71 4.89 -3.10
C THR A 4 -10.55 6.01 -2.51
N PRO A 5 -10.24 7.29 -2.78
CA PRO A 5 -11.14 8.38 -2.44
C PRO A 5 -12.55 8.12 -3.01
N ASP A 6 -13.58 8.42 -2.23
CA ASP A 6 -14.98 8.20 -2.58
C ASP A 6 -15.39 9.06 -3.77
N THR A 7 -14.95 10.33 -3.76
CA THR A 7 -15.12 11.24 -4.89
C THR A 7 -13.82 11.35 -5.66
N ARG A 8 -13.84 10.89 -6.92
CA ARG A 8 -12.72 11.04 -7.84
C ARG A 8 -13.01 12.11 -8.89
N GLU A 9 -12.10 13.06 -9.00
CA GLU A 9 -12.17 14.12 -10.01
C GLU A 9 -11.64 13.58 -11.35
N ALA A 10 -12.36 13.86 -12.43
CA ALA A 10 -11.94 13.44 -13.76
C ALA A 10 -10.56 14.02 -14.11
N GLY A 11 -9.63 13.16 -14.53
CA GLY A 11 -8.27 13.54 -14.91
C GLY A 11 -7.30 13.77 -13.74
N LYS A 12 -7.77 13.79 -12.49
CA LYS A 12 -6.89 13.89 -11.32
C LYS A 12 -6.15 12.58 -11.08
N ARG A 13 -4.85 12.70 -10.81
CA ARG A 13 -3.97 11.59 -10.39
C ARG A 13 -3.69 11.70 -8.89
N TYR A 14 -3.58 10.54 -8.24
CA TYR A 14 -3.55 10.44 -6.79
C TYR A 14 -2.23 9.83 -6.30
N PRO A 15 -1.67 10.33 -5.19
CA PRO A 15 -0.62 9.61 -4.48
C PRO A 15 -1.12 8.26 -3.97
N VAL A 16 -0.20 7.31 -3.81
CA VAL A 16 -0.48 5.94 -3.39
C VAL A 16 0.29 5.61 -2.11
N VAL A 17 -0.41 5.05 -1.13
CA VAL A 17 0.16 4.48 0.10
C VAL A 17 0.12 2.97 0.00
N TYR A 18 1.28 2.32 -0.13
CA TYR A 18 1.41 0.87 -0.02
C TYR A 18 1.63 0.49 1.44
N ALA A 19 0.57 -0.02 2.07
CA ALA A 19 0.60 -0.45 3.46
C ALA A 19 0.94 -1.94 3.54
N LEU A 20 2.16 -2.24 3.96
CA LEU A 20 2.65 -3.59 4.16
C LEU A 20 2.04 -4.16 5.42
N ALA A 21 1.30 -5.26 5.26
CA ALA A 21 0.67 -5.99 6.35
C ALA A 21 1.28 -7.39 6.46
N PRO A 22 1.60 -7.88 7.67
CA PRO A 22 2.10 -9.23 7.85
C PRO A 22 1.02 -10.25 7.43
N LEU A 23 1.42 -11.30 6.71
CA LEU A 23 0.54 -12.44 6.53
C LEU A 23 0.55 -13.28 7.81
N THR A 24 -0.59 -13.40 8.47
CA THR A 24 -0.75 -14.21 9.69
C THR A 24 -1.94 -15.16 9.54
N SER A 25 -1.99 -16.25 10.31
CA SER A 25 -3.17 -17.13 10.35
C SER A 25 -4.43 -16.37 10.76
N ARG A 26 -4.30 -15.36 11.62
CA ARG A 26 -5.39 -14.45 12.02
C ARG A 26 -5.92 -13.57 10.90
N SER A 27 -5.14 -13.33 9.84
CA SER A 27 -5.57 -12.53 8.69
C SER A 27 -6.71 -13.19 7.89
N VAL A 28 -7.02 -14.45 8.15
CA VAL A 28 -8.11 -15.21 7.53
C VAL A 28 -9.38 -15.18 8.39
N GLU A 29 -9.25 -15.00 9.71
CA GLU A 29 -10.33 -15.20 10.69
C GLU A 29 -10.88 -13.89 11.27
N ASP A 30 -10.12 -12.79 11.20
CA ASP A 30 -10.49 -11.50 11.79
C ASP A 30 -10.32 -10.36 10.77
N ASP A 31 -11.43 -9.65 10.52
CA ASP A 31 -11.49 -8.53 9.57
C ASP A 31 -10.50 -7.41 9.90
N ARG A 32 -10.15 -7.20 11.18
CA ARG A 32 -9.11 -6.23 11.56
C ARG A 32 -7.75 -6.64 11.08
N TYR A 33 -7.41 -7.93 11.15
CA TYR A 33 -6.14 -8.44 10.62
C TYR A 33 -6.19 -8.61 9.10
N ARG A 34 -7.39 -8.83 8.54
CA ARG A 34 -7.61 -8.93 7.09
C ARG A 34 -7.51 -7.58 6.40
N LEU A 35 -8.08 -6.51 6.96
CA LEU A 35 -7.99 -5.15 6.42
C LEU A 35 -6.72 -4.44 6.92
N GLY A 36 -6.28 -4.76 8.13
CA GLY A 36 -5.08 -4.23 8.75
C GLY A 36 -5.08 -2.70 8.75
N PRO A 37 -4.00 -2.05 8.28
CA PRO A 37 -3.88 -0.59 8.29
C PRO A 37 -4.96 0.12 7.46
N LEU A 38 -5.60 -0.56 6.50
CA LEU A 38 -6.69 0.05 5.73
C LEU A 38 -7.94 0.29 6.56
N MET A 39 -8.14 -0.45 7.66
CA MET A 39 -9.28 -0.23 8.55
C MET A 39 -9.13 1.09 9.29
N ASP A 40 -7.97 1.33 9.91
CA ASP A 40 -7.69 2.59 10.62
C ASP A 40 -7.74 3.79 9.67
N ILE A 41 -7.20 3.65 8.45
CA ILE A 41 -7.25 4.68 7.39
C ILE A 41 -8.70 5.00 6.98
N ARG A 42 -9.57 3.97 6.92
CA ARG A 42 -10.98 4.14 6.58
C ARG A 42 -11.75 4.77 7.73
N GLU A 43 -11.58 4.29 8.95
CA GLU A 43 -12.28 4.80 10.14
C GLU A 43 -11.97 6.28 10.40
N GLN A 44 -10.74 6.71 10.10
CA GLN A 44 -10.32 8.11 10.23
C GLN A 44 -10.50 8.94 8.95
N ASP A 45 -11.13 8.37 7.92
CA ASP A 45 -11.40 9.04 6.64
C ASP A 45 -10.16 9.63 5.94
N LEU A 46 -8.98 9.05 6.18
CA LEU A 46 -7.71 9.63 5.73
C LEU A 46 -7.55 9.57 4.20
N HIS A 47 -8.07 8.51 3.58
CA HIS A 47 -8.06 8.34 2.13
C HIS A 47 -8.82 9.46 1.41
N ASN A 48 -9.95 9.91 1.95
CA ASN A 48 -10.70 11.06 1.45
C ASN A 48 -10.02 12.37 1.81
N LYS A 49 -9.66 12.57 3.09
CA LYS A 49 -9.06 13.82 3.58
C LYS A 49 -7.77 14.20 2.85
N PHE A 50 -6.91 13.23 2.57
CA PHE A 50 -5.63 13.45 1.91
C PHE A 50 -5.66 13.16 0.41
N GLN A 51 -6.80 12.70 -0.12
CA GLN A 51 -6.93 12.34 -1.53
C GLN A 51 -5.83 11.35 -1.93
N VAL A 52 -5.75 10.22 -1.23
CA VAL A 52 -4.74 9.17 -1.43
C VAL A 52 -5.42 7.84 -1.76
N ILE A 53 -4.77 7.03 -2.60
CA ILE A 53 -5.15 5.63 -2.82
C ILE A 53 -4.33 4.77 -1.86
N CYS A 54 -4.97 3.99 -1.01
CA CYS A 54 -4.30 3.13 -0.04
C CYS A 54 -4.44 1.66 -0.47
N ILE A 55 -3.31 0.94 -0.48
CA ILE A 55 -3.24 -0.43 -0.99
C ILE A 55 -2.62 -1.30 0.09
N LYS A 56 -3.34 -2.35 0.49
CA LYS A 56 -2.76 -3.37 1.37
C LYS A 56 -1.89 -4.30 0.53
N VAL A 57 -0.61 -4.38 0.88
CA VAL A 57 0.34 -5.34 0.30
C VAL A 57 0.64 -6.39 1.36
N MET A 58 0.37 -7.66 1.06
CA MET A 58 0.67 -8.73 2.01
C MET A 58 2.15 -9.08 1.96
N ALA A 59 2.80 -8.95 3.12
CA ALA A 59 4.19 -9.29 3.30
C ALA A 59 4.32 -10.72 3.83
N ILE A 60 4.93 -11.61 3.03
CA ILE A 60 5.34 -12.94 3.49
C ILE A 60 6.80 -12.82 3.94
N HIS A 61 7.00 -12.59 5.23
CA HIS A 61 8.31 -12.25 5.84
C HIS A 61 9.49 -13.18 5.46
N ARG A 62 9.23 -14.42 5.04
CA ARG A 62 10.27 -15.41 4.70
C ARG A 62 10.56 -15.56 3.20
N HIS A 63 9.69 -15.04 2.33
CA HIS A 63 9.76 -15.26 0.89
C HIS A 63 9.39 -14.02 0.07
N MET A 64 9.28 -12.84 0.71
CA MET A 64 9.01 -11.63 -0.03
C MET A 64 10.21 -11.35 -0.93
N ASN A 65 10.06 -11.69 -2.21
CA ASN A 65 10.90 -11.16 -3.26
C ASN A 65 10.70 -9.65 -3.23
N TRP A 66 11.71 -8.90 -2.79
CA TRP A 66 11.67 -7.45 -2.65
C TRP A 66 11.24 -6.76 -3.95
N ASN A 67 11.51 -7.42 -5.09
CA ASN A 67 11.13 -6.92 -6.40
C ASN A 67 9.65 -7.13 -6.71
N TYR A 68 8.89 -7.97 -6.00
CA TYR A 68 7.48 -8.20 -6.29
C TYR A 68 6.64 -6.92 -6.20
N LEU A 69 6.92 -6.07 -5.20
CA LEU A 69 6.24 -4.78 -5.09
C LEU A 69 6.53 -3.91 -6.32
N GLN A 70 7.80 -3.80 -6.71
CA GLN A 70 8.24 -2.94 -7.81
C GLN A 70 7.88 -3.48 -9.20
N ASP A 71 8.04 -4.78 -9.42
CA ASP A 71 7.93 -5.40 -10.74
C ASP A 71 6.50 -5.85 -11.06
N VAL A 72 5.68 -6.08 -10.03
CA VAL A 72 4.32 -6.62 -10.20
C VAL A 72 3.26 -5.68 -9.66
N VAL A 73 3.34 -5.33 -8.38
CA VAL A 73 2.26 -4.58 -7.73
C VAL A 73 2.18 -3.14 -8.23
N VAL A 74 3.31 -2.42 -8.26
CA VAL A 74 3.35 -1.02 -8.72
C VAL A 74 2.86 -0.88 -10.17
N PRO A 75 3.35 -1.66 -11.15
CA PRO A 75 2.86 -1.59 -12.53
C PRO A 75 1.38 -1.95 -12.66
N TYR A 76 0.91 -2.95 -11.89
CA TYR A 76 -0.51 -3.30 -11.86
C TYR A 76 -1.34 -2.12 -11.36
N VAL A 77 -0.92 -1.48 -10.27
CA VAL A 77 -1.64 -0.37 -9.67
C VAL A 77 -1.66 0.84 -10.60
N ASP A 78 -0.53 1.22 -11.18
CA ASP A 78 -0.45 2.37 -12.09
C ASP A 78 -1.27 2.16 -13.38
N LYS A 79 -1.45 0.90 -13.79
CA LYS A 79 -2.30 0.53 -14.94
C LYS A 79 -3.79 0.62 -14.63
N HIS A 80 -4.19 0.27 -13.40
CA HIS A 80 -5.59 0.09 -13.03
C HIS A 80 -6.19 1.26 -12.25
N TYR A 81 -5.35 2.17 -11.73
CA TYR A 81 -5.77 3.32 -10.93
C TYR A 81 -5.13 4.62 -11.43
N PRO A 82 -5.79 5.79 -11.26
CA PRO A 82 -5.25 7.07 -11.68
C PRO A 82 -4.16 7.54 -10.70
N THR A 83 -2.97 6.97 -10.78
CA THR A 83 -1.89 7.27 -9.84
C THR A 83 -0.96 8.37 -10.37
N ILE A 84 -0.28 9.04 -9.44
CA ILE A 84 0.97 9.75 -9.72
C ILE A 84 2.05 8.68 -9.86
N ALA A 85 2.27 8.20 -11.08
CA ALA A 85 3.13 7.05 -11.41
C ALA A 85 4.63 7.39 -11.39
N GLU A 86 5.07 8.06 -10.33
CA GLU A 86 6.44 8.52 -10.11
C GLU A 86 6.80 8.33 -8.62
N PRO A 87 8.09 8.24 -8.26
CA PRO A 87 8.52 8.03 -6.87
C PRO A 87 7.91 9.04 -5.88
N ARG A 88 7.82 10.32 -6.28
CA ARG A 88 7.19 11.38 -5.46
C ARG A 88 5.72 11.13 -5.11
N GLY A 89 5.03 10.29 -5.88
CA GLY A 89 3.63 9.92 -5.69
C GLY A 89 3.43 8.68 -4.84
N ARG A 90 4.50 8.08 -4.30
CA ARG A 90 4.45 6.76 -3.67
C ARG A 90 4.97 6.84 -2.24
N LEU A 91 4.21 6.23 -1.34
CA LEU A 91 4.52 6.14 0.08
C LEU A 91 4.48 4.68 0.49
N LEU A 92 5.47 4.25 1.27
CA LEU A 92 5.51 2.93 1.86
C LEU A 92 5.23 3.04 3.36
N LEU A 93 4.28 2.26 3.84
CA LEU A 93 3.90 2.20 5.24
C LEU A 93 4.08 0.78 5.75
N GLY A 94 4.76 0.63 6.88
CA GLY A 94 4.92 -0.66 7.56
C GLY A 94 5.06 -0.43 9.06
N PHE A 95 4.61 -1.40 9.85
CA PHE A 95 4.70 -1.36 11.30
C PHE A 95 5.56 -2.51 11.83
N SER A 96 6.37 -2.23 12.84
CA SER A 96 7.28 -3.19 13.49
C SER A 96 8.08 -3.98 12.45
N LYS A 97 7.91 -5.30 12.36
CA LYS A 97 8.62 -6.15 11.40
C LYS A 97 8.43 -5.74 9.94
N THR A 98 7.21 -5.36 9.54
CA THR A 98 6.96 -4.86 8.17
C THR A 98 7.56 -3.47 7.94
N GLY A 99 7.78 -2.69 9.01
CA GLY A 99 8.50 -1.41 8.91
C GLY A 99 9.98 -1.60 8.58
N GLU A 100 10.64 -2.59 9.20
CA GLU A 100 12.00 -3.00 8.81
C GLU A 100 12.05 -3.45 7.34
N ASP A 101 11.03 -4.17 6.88
CA ASP A 101 10.91 -4.62 5.50
C ASP A 101 10.75 -3.43 4.52
N VAL A 102 9.98 -2.39 4.89
CA VAL A 102 9.92 -1.12 4.13
C VAL A 102 11.29 -0.47 3.99
N TRP A 103 12.05 -0.38 5.08
CA TRP A 103 13.40 0.22 5.04
C TRP A 103 14.33 -0.54 4.09
N LYS A 104 14.33 -1.87 4.15
CA LYS A 104 15.12 -2.71 3.24
C LYS A 104 14.72 -2.50 1.79
N LEU A 105 13.42 -2.41 1.52
CA LEU A 105 12.90 -2.17 0.18
C LEU A 105 13.34 -0.80 -0.37
N LEU A 106 13.24 0.26 0.43
CA LEU A 106 13.68 1.62 0.03
C LEU A 106 15.17 1.67 -0.25
N MET A 107 16.00 1.00 0.56
CA MET A 107 17.45 0.97 0.36
C MET A 107 17.84 0.16 -0.89
N ALA A 108 17.13 -0.93 -1.17
CA ALA A 108 17.35 -1.72 -2.38
C ALA A 108 16.83 -1.02 -3.64
N ASN A 109 15.76 -0.24 -3.51
CA ASN A 109 15.03 0.35 -4.62
C ASN A 109 14.66 1.82 -4.32
N PRO A 110 15.63 2.76 -4.35
CA PRO A 110 15.39 4.16 -4.00
C PRO A 110 14.51 4.91 -5.01
N ALA A 111 14.28 4.32 -6.18
CA ALA A 111 13.44 4.87 -7.24
C ALA A 111 12.04 4.24 -7.25
N ILE A 112 11.67 3.44 -6.24
CA ILE A 112 10.28 2.99 -6.11
C ILE A 112 9.35 4.15 -5.82
#